data_AF-A0A537R8C3-F1
#
_entry.id   AF-A0A537R8C3-F1
#
_cell.length_a   1.000
_cell.length_b   1.000
_cell.length_c   1.000
_cell.angle_alpha   90.00
_cell.angle_beta   90.00
_cell.angle_gamma   90.00
#
_symmetry.space_group_name_H-M   'P 1'
#
loop_
_entity.id
_entity.type
_entity.pdbx_description
1 polymer ?
#
loop_
_entity_poly.entity_id
_entity_poly.type
_entity_poly.pdbx_seq_one_letter_code
_entity_poly.pdbx_strand_id
1 'polypeptide(L)'
;MAFSLRSKPPLAGSARCFEAVPGPLLAAAMLRQQRETFALDLADVAAVLRIKLAYLAALEAGRPDELPGAVYAIGFIRAYADYLGLDGGEMLRLFRQGSTLLGVKPDLAFPIQLGDRSVPGGGMLLVALILAICGYGGWFYVSTGEGPRRERVAEVPLELLPSREPFRTPPAIPRLVEAQGPGHSSATEAGSGSGGRPAVTGSAVAVVPAATDPAPSPPG
;
A
#
# COMPACT_ATOMS: atom_id res chain seq x y z
N MET A 1 59.59 4.27 59.84
CA MET A 1 59.13 3.68 58.56
C MET A 1 57.64 3.92 58.44
N ALA A 2 57.19 4.89 57.65
CA ALA A 2 55.80 4.99 57.23
C ALA A 2 55.71 5.82 55.95
N PHE A 3 55.24 5.12 54.92
CA PHE A 3 55.05 5.42 53.52
C PHE A 3 54.51 6.84 53.23
N SER A 4 55.33 7.62 52.51
CA SER A 4 54.91 8.83 51.80
C SER A 4 53.92 8.44 50.70
N LEU A 5 52.64 8.69 50.91
CA LEU A 5 51.61 8.57 49.88
C LEU A 5 51.77 9.75 48.91
N ARG A 6 52.66 9.55 47.93
CA ARG A 6 52.71 10.33 46.71
C ARG A 6 51.38 10.10 45.98
N SER A 7 50.42 11.00 46.21
CA SER A 7 49.18 11.08 45.43
C SER A 7 49.55 11.27 43.96
N LYS A 8 49.51 10.15 43.24
CA LYS A 8 49.62 10.08 41.79
C LYS A 8 48.60 11.05 41.20
N PRO A 9 49.01 12.13 40.50
CA PRO A 9 48.03 12.97 39.83
C PRO A 9 47.27 12.09 38.83
N PRO A 10 45.95 12.23 38.70
CA PRO A 10 45.23 11.55 37.63
C PRO A 10 45.86 12.03 36.33
N LEU A 11 46.44 11.09 35.59
CA LEU A 11 46.73 11.28 34.18
C LEU A 11 45.38 11.43 33.49
N ALA A 12 44.79 12.64 33.59
CA ALA A 12 43.85 13.18 32.64
C ALA A 12 44.63 13.40 31.33
N GLY A 13 45.10 12.28 30.76
CA GLY A 13 45.59 12.21 29.42
C GLY A 13 44.42 12.61 28.54
N SER A 14 44.55 13.79 27.93
CA SER A 14 44.47 13.93 26.48
C SER A 14 43.33 13.21 25.75
N ALA A 15 42.18 13.01 26.37
CA ALA A 15 40.92 12.81 25.67
C ALA A 15 40.42 14.21 25.27
N ARG A 16 41.23 14.94 24.51
CA ARG A 16 40.74 16.11 23.80
C ARG A 16 39.67 15.60 22.85
N CYS A 17 38.47 16.16 22.98
CA CYS A 17 37.69 16.67 21.86
C CYS A 17 37.87 15.93 20.54
N PHE A 18 37.49 14.65 20.47
CA PHE A 18 36.84 14.19 19.24
C PHE A 18 35.37 14.50 19.44
N GLU A 19 35.06 15.80 19.50
CA GLU A 19 33.70 16.27 19.33
C GLU A 19 33.27 15.73 17.97
N ALA A 20 32.18 14.95 17.95
CA ALA A 20 31.69 14.34 16.74
C ALA A 20 31.48 15.46 15.72
N VAL A 21 32.33 15.51 14.69
CA VAL A 21 32.24 16.51 13.64
C VAL A 21 30.80 16.50 13.12
N PRO A 22 30.08 17.62 13.19
CA PRO A 22 28.67 17.62 12.81
C PRO A 22 28.56 17.16 11.36
N GLY A 23 27.61 16.25 11.10
CA GLY A 23 27.46 15.57 9.82
C GLY A 23 27.55 16.46 8.55
N PRO A 24 26.98 17.68 8.53
CA PRO A 24 27.10 18.61 7.41
C PRO A 24 28.54 19.02 7.11
N LEU A 25 29.37 19.26 8.14
CA LEU A 25 30.77 19.66 7.95
C LEU A 25 31.60 18.50 7.40
N LEU A 26 31.29 17.26 7.79
CA LEU A 26 31.97 16.09 7.25
C LEU A 26 31.66 15.90 5.76
N ALA A 27 30.37 15.95 5.39
CA ALA A 27 29.95 15.87 3.99
C ALA A 27 30.54 17.03 3.15
N ALA A 28 30.54 18.24 3.69
CA ALA A 28 31.13 19.42 3.07
C ALA A 28 32.64 19.24 2.81
N ALA A 29 33.38 18.75 3.81
CA ALA A 29 34.81 18.47 3.67
C ALA A 29 35.10 17.40 2.62
N MET A 30 34.29 16.34 2.56
CA MET A 30 34.44 15.28 1.56
C MET A 30 34.20 15.78 0.13
N LEU A 31 33.15 16.58 -0.08
CA LEU A 31 32.85 17.19 -1.38
C LEU A 31 34.01 18.08 -1.84
N ARG A 32 34.48 18.96 -0.94
CA ARG A 32 35.60 19.86 -1.21
C ARG A 32 36.89 19.10 -1.51
N GLN A 33 37.24 18.13 -0.67
CA GLN A 33 38.44 17.31 -0.86
C GLN A 33 38.42 16.60 -2.22
N GLN A 34 37.26 16.10 -2.62
CA GLN A 34 37.15 15.41 -3.89
C GLN A 34 37.25 16.36 -5.08
N ARG A 35 36.66 17.56 -4.99
CA ARG A 35 36.87 18.62 -6.01
C ARG A 35 38.34 19.00 -6.14
N GLU A 36 39.03 19.19 -5.02
CA GLU A 36 40.46 19.53 -4.98
C GLU A 36 41.33 18.41 -5.57
N THR A 37 40.95 17.14 -5.36
CA THR A 37 41.62 15.97 -5.94
C THR A 37 41.53 15.97 -7.47
N PHE A 38 40.40 16.41 -8.02
CA PHE A 38 40.21 16.57 -9.46
C PHE A 38 40.70 17.93 -9.99
N ALA A 39 41.28 18.79 -9.15
CA ALA A 39 41.74 20.15 -9.48
C ALA A 39 40.67 21.00 -10.20
N LEU A 40 39.39 20.80 -9.85
CA LEU A 40 38.27 21.52 -10.45
C LEU A 40 38.04 22.85 -9.76
N ASP A 41 37.80 23.91 -10.52
CA ASP A 41 37.36 25.18 -9.96
C ASP A 41 35.88 25.15 -9.59
N LEU A 42 35.53 25.76 -8.46
CA LEU A 42 34.16 25.76 -7.97
C LEU A 42 33.21 26.52 -8.91
N ALA A 43 33.70 27.57 -9.60
CA ALA A 43 32.90 28.34 -10.55
C ALA A 43 32.56 27.53 -11.80
N ASP A 44 33.49 26.72 -12.29
CA ASP A 44 33.26 25.83 -13.43
C ASP A 44 32.22 24.77 -13.09
N VAL A 45 32.33 24.14 -11.92
CA VAL A 45 31.33 23.17 -11.46
C VAL A 45 29.95 23.82 -11.30
N ALA A 46 29.90 25.04 -10.76
CA ALA A 46 28.67 25.81 -10.64
C ALA A 46 28.02 26.09 -12.01
N ALA A 47 28.81 26.43 -13.03
CA ALA A 47 28.34 26.65 -14.38
C ALA A 47 27.79 25.35 -15.01
N VAL A 48 28.49 24.23 -14.85
CA VAL A 48 28.09 22.92 -15.39
C VAL A 48 26.79 22.43 -14.74
N LEU A 49 26.70 22.50 -13.41
CA LEU A 49 25.51 22.07 -12.67
C LEU A 49 24.35 23.07 -12.76
N ARG A 50 24.59 24.27 -13.31
CA ARG A 50 23.64 25.40 -13.33
C ARG A 50 23.13 25.77 -11.94
N ILE A 51 24.01 25.67 -10.94
CA ILE A 51 23.75 26.06 -9.55
C ILE A 51 24.54 27.34 -9.27
N LYS A 52 23.96 28.29 -8.52
CA LYS A 52 24.71 29.51 -8.13
C LYS A 52 25.95 29.13 -7.33
N LEU A 53 27.09 29.74 -7.67
CA LEU A 53 28.37 29.58 -6.96
C LEU A 53 28.20 29.73 -5.45
N ALA A 54 27.45 30.73 -5.00
CA ALA A 54 27.21 30.99 -3.58
C ALA A 54 26.62 29.78 -2.84
N TYR A 55 25.76 28.99 -3.47
CA TYR A 55 25.15 27.81 -2.85
C TYR A 55 26.11 26.62 -2.79
N LEU A 56 26.93 26.42 -3.83
CA LEU A 56 27.99 25.40 -3.81
C LEU A 56 29.07 25.74 -2.79
N ALA A 57 29.44 27.02 -2.67
CA ALA A 57 30.33 27.49 -1.62
C ALA A 57 29.72 27.28 -0.22
N ALA A 58 28.43 27.54 -0.04
CA ALA A 58 27.72 27.26 1.20
C ALA A 58 27.69 25.75 1.54
N LEU A 59 27.57 24.88 0.53
CA LEU A 59 27.68 23.43 0.70
C LEU A 59 29.07 23.01 1.16
N GLU A 60 30.15 23.52 0.55
CA GLU A 60 31.53 23.25 0.97
C GLU A 60 31.89 23.88 2.33
N ALA A 61 31.19 24.94 2.74
CA ALA A 61 31.30 25.53 4.07
C ALA A 61 30.43 24.80 5.12
N GLY A 62 29.61 23.83 4.71
CA GLY A 62 28.65 23.14 5.57
C GLY A 62 27.64 24.08 6.24
N ARG A 63 27.22 25.13 5.53
CA ARG A 63 26.26 26.15 5.98
C ARG A 63 24.92 25.94 5.26
N PRO A 64 24.10 24.95 5.68
CA PRO A 64 22.83 24.68 5.01
C PRO A 64 21.89 25.87 5.04
N ASP A 65 21.95 26.72 6.08
CA ASP A 65 21.02 27.84 6.28
C ASP A 65 21.07 28.92 5.18
N GLU A 66 22.13 28.96 4.36
CA GLU A 66 22.24 29.87 3.22
C GLU A 66 21.60 29.31 1.93
N LEU A 67 21.11 28.07 1.97
CA LEU A 67 20.46 27.42 0.85
C LEU A 67 19.00 27.88 0.73
N PRO A 68 18.44 27.95 -0.50
CA PRO A 68 17.07 28.41 -0.73
C PRO A 68 15.97 27.49 -0.16
N GLY A 69 16.34 26.38 0.48
CA GLY A 69 15.42 25.46 1.16
C GLY A 69 15.88 24.00 1.12
N ALA A 70 15.24 23.16 1.93
CA ALA A 70 15.58 21.75 2.09
C ALA A 70 15.50 20.94 0.80
N VAL A 71 14.44 21.14 0.01
CA VAL A 71 14.24 20.40 -1.25
C VAL A 71 15.38 20.68 -2.22
N TYR A 72 15.79 21.95 -2.34
CA TYR A 72 16.91 22.35 -3.19
C TYR A 72 18.25 21.83 -2.67
N ALA A 73 18.48 21.90 -1.36
CA ALA A 73 19.68 21.36 -0.73
C ALA A 73 19.89 19.86 -1.04
N ILE A 74 18.82 19.05 -0.98
CA ILE A 74 18.87 17.62 -1.36
C ILE A 74 19.35 17.46 -2.80
N GLY A 75 18.76 18.23 -3.72
CA GLY A 75 19.11 18.18 -5.14
C GLY A 75 20.55 18.59 -5.40
N PHE A 76 21.01 19.68 -4.77
CA PHE A 76 22.36 20.19 -4.95
C PHE A 76 23.42 19.23 -4.41
N ILE A 77 23.21 18.65 -3.22
CA ILE A 77 24.14 17.67 -2.63
C ILE A 77 24.26 16.45 -3.54
N ARG A 78 23.15 15.90 -4.03
CA ARG A 78 23.15 14.75 -4.94
C ARG A 78 23.84 15.08 -6.26
N ALA A 79 23.39 16.12 -6.95
CA ALA A 79 23.95 16.50 -8.25
C ALA A 79 25.46 16.79 -8.16
N TYR A 80 25.91 17.41 -7.07
CA TYR A 80 27.32 17.71 -6.89
C TYR A 80 28.15 16.47 -6.53
N ALA A 81 27.64 15.62 -5.62
CA ALA A 81 28.29 14.35 -5.30
C ALA A 81 28.41 13.45 -6.54
N ASP A 82 27.32 13.30 -7.30
CA ASP A 82 27.28 12.48 -8.51
C ASP A 82 28.27 13.01 -9.57
N TYR A 83 28.36 14.34 -9.73
CA TYR A 83 29.34 14.97 -10.63
C TYR A 83 30.79 14.71 -10.21
N LEU A 84 31.07 14.64 -8.91
CA LEU A 84 32.39 14.29 -8.37
C LEU A 84 32.65 12.78 -8.28
N GLY A 85 31.70 11.94 -8.74
CA GLY A 85 31.80 10.48 -8.67
C GLY A 85 31.67 9.90 -7.25
N LEU A 86 31.10 10.67 -6.32
CA LEU A 86 30.75 10.21 -4.97
C LEU A 86 29.32 9.65 -4.94
N ASP A 87 29.01 8.84 -3.94
CA ASP A 87 27.64 8.37 -3.72
C ASP A 87 26.77 9.50 -3.15
N GLY A 88 25.88 10.06 -3.97
CA GLY A 88 24.98 11.14 -3.57
C GLY A 88 23.99 10.74 -2.46
N GLY A 89 23.69 9.45 -2.30
CA GLY A 89 22.86 8.94 -1.20
C GLY A 89 23.56 9.03 0.15
N GLU A 90 24.82 8.59 0.20
CA GLU A 90 25.65 8.61 1.40
C GLU A 90 26.02 10.05 1.79
N MET A 91 26.38 10.90 0.82
CA MET A 91 26.64 12.32 1.10
C MET A 91 25.40 13.02 1.67
N LEU A 92 24.22 12.72 1.13
CA LEU A 92 22.98 13.22 1.68
C LEU A 92 22.70 12.69 3.10
N ARG A 93 23.00 11.41 3.36
CA ARG A 93 22.83 10.79 4.69
C ARG A 93 23.72 11.46 5.73
N LEU A 94 24.99 11.67 5.40
CA LEU A 94 25.95 12.37 6.27
C LEU A 94 25.51 13.81 6.52
N PHE A 95 25.10 14.51 5.45
CA PHE A 95 24.67 15.90 5.58
C PHE A 95 23.39 16.04 6.42
N ARG A 96 22.46 15.07 6.37
CA ARG A 96 21.25 15.04 7.22
C ARG A 96 21.53 14.85 8.71
N GLN A 97 22.61 14.17 9.09
CA GLN A 97 22.90 13.80 10.49
C GLN A 97 23.15 14.99 11.42
N GLY A 98 23.37 16.20 10.89
CA GLY A 98 23.53 17.41 11.70
C GLY A 98 22.99 18.69 11.07
N SER A 99 22.23 18.61 9.97
CA SER A 99 21.56 19.78 9.41
C SER A 99 20.13 19.88 9.91
N THR A 100 19.82 20.98 10.59
CA THR A 100 18.45 21.34 11.02
C THR A 100 17.53 21.47 9.82
N LEU A 101 18.02 22.11 8.75
CA LEU A 101 17.28 22.36 7.51
C LEU A 101 16.78 21.08 6.81
N LEU A 102 17.53 19.97 6.85
CA LEU A 102 17.12 18.69 6.23
C LEU A 102 16.55 17.68 7.24
N GLY A 103 16.69 17.95 8.54
CA GLY A 103 16.14 17.15 9.63
C GLY A 103 14.71 17.50 10.01
N VAL A 104 14.26 18.73 9.74
CA VAL A 104 12.85 19.13 9.89
C VAL A 104 12.05 18.46 8.78
N LYS A 105 11.22 17.48 9.13
CA LYS A 105 10.15 17.01 8.24
C LYS A 105 9.27 18.22 7.96
N PRO A 106 9.18 18.73 6.72
CA PRO A 106 8.29 19.83 6.43
C PRO A 106 6.88 19.37 6.79
N ASP A 107 6.27 20.03 7.77
CA ASP A 107 4.84 19.87 8.05
C ASP A 107 4.11 20.41 6.83
N LEU A 108 3.65 19.48 5.98
CA LEU A 108 3.05 19.74 4.68
C LEU A 108 1.63 20.29 4.87
N ALA A 109 1.50 21.45 5.51
CA ALA A 109 0.32 22.30 5.40
C ALA A 109 0.34 23.00 4.03
N PHE A 110 0.23 22.22 2.96
CA PHE A 110 0.04 22.74 1.61
C PHE A 110 -1.45 23.06 1.41
N PRO A 111 -1.84 24.30 1.09
CA PRO A 111 -3.22 24.65 0.73
C PRO A 111 -3.61 24.14 -0.68
N ILE A 112 -2.98 23.08 -1.19
CA ILE A 112 -3.40 22.31 -2.37
C ILE A 112 -3.16 20.82 -2.07
N GLN A 113 -4.25 20.07 -2.10
CA GLN A 113 -4.43 18.70 -1.61
C GLN A 113 -3.76 17.65 -2.50
N LEU A 114 -2.48 17.33 -2.31
CA LEU A 114 -2.02 15.95 -2.50
C LEU A 114 -1.89 15.34 -1.13
N GLY A 115 -3.04 14.87 -0.62
CA GLY A 115 -3.11 14.09 0.59
C GLY A 115 -2.18 12.90 0.44
N ASP A 116 -1.01 13.01 1.08
CA ASP A 116 -0.16 11.89 1.42
C ASP A 116 -1.00 11.01 2.35
N ARG A 117 -1.80 10.12 1.74
CA ARG A 117 -2.77 9.26 2.44
C ARG A 117 -2.01 8.10 3.08
N SER A 118 -1.07 8.43 3.94
CA SER A 118 -0.58 7.55 4.98
C SER A 118 -1.74 7.39 5.96
N VAL A 119 -2.62 6.42 5.72
CA VAL A 119 -3.63 6.04 6.70
C VAL A 119 -2.89 5.64 7.99
N PRO A 120 -3.01 6.42 9.07
CA PRO A 120 -2.41 6.03 10.32
C PRO A 120 -3.21 4.85 10.87
N GLY A 121 -2.50 3.78 11.21
CA GLY A 121 -3.02 2.75 12.12
C GLY A 121 -3.60 1.52 11.45
N GLY A 122 -2.76 0.51 11.22
CA GLY A 122 -3.22 -0.86 11.01
C GLY A 122 -4.18 -1.35 12.11
N GLY A 123 -4.12 -0.76 13.31
CA GLY A 123 -5.09 -0.99 14.39
C GLY A 123 -6.52 -0.55 14.04
N MET A 124 -6.71 0.57 13.35
CA MET A 124 -8.05 1.03 12.96
C MET A 124 -8.67 0.12 11.89
N LEU A 125 -7.83 -0.39 10.98
CA LEU A 125 -8.25 -1.35 9.95
C LEU A 125 -8.60 -2.71 10.58
N LEU A 126 -7.85 -3.13 11.61
CA LEU A 126 -8.14 -4.33 12.39
C LEU A 126 -9.45 -4.20 13.19
N VAL A 127 -9.70 -3.05 13.83
CA VAL A 127 -10.97 -2.80 14.52
C VAL A 127 -12.15 -2.81 13.55
N ALA A 128 -12.02 -2.15 12.39
CA ALA A 128 -13.05 -2.17 11.36
C ALA A 128 -13.32 -3.60 10.84
N LEU A 129 -12.26 -4.39 10.63
CA LEU A 129 -12.37 -5.78 10.20
C LEU A 129 -13.07 -6.66 11.25
N ILE A 130 -12.73 -6.48 12.53
CA ILE A 130 -13.38 -7.20 13.64
C ILE A 130 -14.87 -6.86 13.70
N LEU A 131 -15.24 -5.58 13.62
CA LEU A 131 -16.64 -5.17 13.62
C LEU A 131 -17.41 -5.77 12.44
N ALA A 132 -16.80 -5.82 11.26
CA ALA A 132 -17.40 -6.45 10.08
C ALA A 132 -17.63 -7.96 10.28
N ILE A 133 -16.64 -8.68 10.82
CA ILE A 133 -16.75 -10.13 11.09
C ILE A 133 -17.78 -10.40 12.19
N CYS A 134 -17.80 -9.64 13.27
CA CYS A 134 -18.78 -9.80 14.35
C CYS A 134 -20.21 -9.50 13.87
N GLY A 135 -20.39 -8.42 13.11
CA GLY A 135 -21.70 -8.09 12.52
C GLY A 135 -22.17 -9.16 11.55
N TYR A 136 -21.31 -9.58 10.63
CA TYR A 136 -21.63 -10.63 9.66
C TYR A 136 -21.85 -12.00 10.34
N GLY A 137 -21.01 -12.38 11.30
CA GLY A 137 -21.13 -13.63 12.03
C GLY A 137 -22.37 -13.68 12.91
N GLY A 138 -22.73 -12.57 13.57
CA GLY A 138 -23.97 -12.45 14.34
C GLY A 138 -25.21 -12.56 13.44
N TRP A 139 -25.19 -11.86 12.30
CA TRP A 139 -26.26 -11.97 11.30
C TRP A 139 -26.36 -13.38 10.75
N PHE A 140 -25.23 -13.98 10.34
CA PHE A 140 -25.15 -15.33 9.81
C PHE A 140 -25.62 -16.38 10.82
N TYR A 141 -25.29 -16.22 12.10
CA TYR A 141 -25.74 -17.15 13.15
C TYR A 141 -27.26 -17.08 13.36
N VAL A 142 -27.84 -15.88 13.36
CA VAL A 142 -29.30 -15.70 13.48
C VAL A 142 -30.01 -16.17 12.22
N SER A 143 -29.46 -15.87 11.03
CA SER A 143 -30.07 -16.23 9.75
C SER A 143 -29.93 -17.72 9.40
N THR A 144 -28.91 -18.40 9.94
CA THR A 144 -28.67 -19.84 9.69
C THR A 144 -29.09 -20.71 10.88
N GLY A 145 -29.41 -20.07 12.02
CA GLY A 145 -29.87 -20.69 13.27
C GLY A 145 -31.35 -21.07 13.28
N GLU A 146 -32.11 -20.73 12.24
CA GLU A 146 -33.43 -21.31 11.98
C GLU A 146 -33.28 -22.71 11.37
N GLY A 147 -32.58 -23.59 12.09
CA GLY A 147 -32.82 -25.02 11.93
C GLY A 147 -34.26 -25.29 12.37
N PRO A 148 -35.11 -25.92 11.52
CA PRO A 148 -36.45 -26.30 11.92
C PRO A 148 -36.34 -27.11 13.20
N ARG A 149 -36.85 -26.53 14.28
CA ARG A 149 -37.17 -27.23 15.52
C ARG A 149 -37.77 -28.55 15.07
N ARG A 150 -37.08 -29.65 15.38
CA ARG A 150 -37.59 -31.02 15.24
C ARG A 150 -39.02 -31.01 15.75
N GLU A 151 -39.98 -30.91 14.82
CA GLU A 151 -41.37 -31.22 15.04
C GLU A 151 -41.36 -32.72 15.26
N ARG A 152 -41.05 -33.04 16.51
CA ARG A 152 -41.30 -34.31 17.13
C ARG A 152 -42.80 -34.47 16.96
N VAL A 153 -43.18 -35.12 15.86
CA VAL A 153 -44.57 -35.45 15.51
C VAL A 153 -45.14 -36.11 16.75
N ALA A 154 -45.89 -35.29 17.49
CA ALA A 154 -46.74 -35.76 18.56
C ALA A 154 -47.73 -36.72 17.90
N GLU A 155 -47.86 -37.87 18.54
CA GLU A 155 -48.65 -39.04 18.16
C GLU A 155 -49.91 -38.68 17.37
N VAL A 156 -50.06 -39.27 16.18
CA VAL A 156 -51.27 -39.18 15.34
C VAL A 156 -52.48 -39.54 16.20
N PRO A 157 -53.42 -38.62 16.47
CA PRO A 157 -54.63 -38.95 17.22
C PRO A 157 -55.45 -40.00 16.46
N LEU A 158 -55.75 -41.11 17.12
CA LEU A 158 -56.64 -42.19 16.67
C LEU A 158 -58.13 -41.74 16.52
N GLU A 159 -58.41 -40.44 16.62
CA GLU A 159 -59.73 -39.83 16.47
C GLU A 159 -60.26 -39.78 15.02
N LEU A 160 -59.45 -40.17 14.03
CA LEU A 160 -59.87 -40.27 12.62
C LEU A 160 -60.38 -41.66 12.21
N LEU A 161 -60.68 -42.55 13.16
CA LEU A 161 -61.42 -43.79 12.89
C LEU A 161 -62.93 -43.52 13.08
N PRO A 162 -63.70 -43.22 12.01
CA PRO A 162 -65.15 -43.23 12.11
C PRO A 162 -65.61 -44.63 12.49
N SER A 163 -66.16 -44.75 13.70
CA SER A 163 -66.99 -45.87 14.11
C SER A 163 -68.24 -45.87 13.23
N ARG A 164 -68.21 -46.69 12.18
CA ARG A 164 -69.37 -46.99 11.33
C ARG A 164 -69.54 -48.50 11.21
N GLU A 165 -69.98 -49.10 12.30
CA GLU A 165 -70.78 -50.33 12.28
C GLU A 165 -72.22 -49.98 11.86
N PRO A 166 -73.11 -50.92 11.51
CA PRO A 166 -72.96 -52.06 10.59
C PRO A 166 -74.14 -52.14 9.58
N PHE A 167 -73.96 -52.90 8.51
CA PHE A 167 -74.98 -53.63 7.72
C PHE A 167 -76.25 -52.90 7.21
N ARG A 168 -76.39 -52.77 5.88
CA ARG A 168 -77.42 -53.51 5.12
C ARG A 168 -77.14 -53.57 3.61
N THR A 169 -77.60 -54.68 3.06
CA THR A 169 -77.27 -55.43 1.84
C THR A 169 -77.69 -54.84 0.48
N PRO A 170 -77.15 -55.39 -0.64
CA PRO A 170 -77.18 -54.86 -2.02
C PRO A 170 -78.46 -55.24 -2.79
N PRO A 171 -78.65 -54.76 -4.03
CA PRO A 171 -78.38 -55.67 -5.17
C PRO A 171 -77.91 -55.02 -6.49
N ALA A 172 -77.39 -55.91 -7.34
CA ALA A 172 -77.41 -55.92 -8.81
C ALA A 172 -76.33 -55.14 -9.58
N ILE A 173 -75.26 -55.88 -9.92
CA ILE A 173 -74.37 -55.65 -11.06
C ILE A 173 -74.99 -56.35 -12.29
N PRO A 174 -74.76 -55.88 -13.53
CA PRO A 174 -73.82 -56.61 -14.39
C PRO A 174 -72.96 -55.63 -15.23
N ARG A 175 -71.64 -55.59 -15.05
CA ARG A 175 -70.64 -56.48 -15.67
C ARG A 175 -70.76 -56.48 -17.19
N LEU A 176 -69.98 -55.62 -17.85
CA LEU A 176 -69.46 -55.93 -19.19
C LEU A 176 -68.16 -55.13 -19.48
N VAL A 177 -67.09 -55.90 -19.69
CA VAL A 177 -65.84 -55.58 -20.41
C VAL A 177 -64.81 -54.75 -19.61
N GLU A 178 -63.82 -55.32 -18.93
CA GLU A 178 -62.79 -56.31 -19.34
C GLU A 178 -61.72 -55.72 -20.30
N ALA A 179 -60.48 -55.77 -19.81
CA ALA A 179 -59.21 -55.82 -20.54
C ALA A 179 -58.63 -54.51 -21.14
N GLN A 180 -57.59 -53.96 -20.50
CA GLN A 180 -56.17 -54.20 -20.87
C GLN A 180 -55.24 -53.20 -20.15
N GLY A 181 -54.26 -53.69 -19.38
CA GLY A 181 -53.07 -52.91 -19.00
C GLY A 181 -51.93 -53.12 -20.00
N PRO A 182 -50.65 -52.87 -19.66
CA PRO A 182 -50.06 -51.85 -18.79
C PRO A 182 -49.00 -50.99 -19.55
N GLY A 183 -48.56 -49.89 -18.95
CA GLY A 183 -47.16 -49.48 -19.06
C GLY A 183 -46.83 -48.08 -19.60
N HIS A 184 -45.76 -47.57 -19.01
CA HIS A 184 -44.78 -46.59 -19.48
C HIS A 184 -44.98 -45.11 -19.13
N SER A 185 -44.22 -44.74 -18.09
CA SER A 185 -43.42 -43.53 -17.92
C SER A 185 -43.47 -42.50 -19.04
N SER A 186 -43.66 -41.24 -18.65
CA SER A 186 -42.83 -40.13 -19.10
C SER A 186 -42.95 -38.97 -18.11
N ALA A 187 -41.89 -38.77 -17.33
CA ALA A 187 -41.55 -37.48 -16.79
C ALA A 187 -41.13 -36.57 -17.96
N THR A 188 -41.51 -35.29 -17.94
CA THR A 188 -40.70 -34.19 -18.46
C THR A 188 -41.25 -32.87 -17.94
N GLU A 189 -40.39 -32.20 -17.18
CA GLU A 189 -40.52 -30.85 -16.67
C GLU A 189 -40.47 -29.78 -17.77
N ALA A 190 -41.17 -28.69 -17.46
CA ALA A 190 -40.75 -27.29 -17.60
C ALA A 190 -40.17 -26.83 -18.94
N GLY A 191 -40.99 -26.04 -19.63
CA GLY A 191 -40.53 -25.07 -20.62
C GLY A 191 -39.79 -23.90 -19.97
N SER A 192 -38.73 -23.45 -20.65
CA SER A 192 -38.21 -22.10 -20.51
C SER A 192 -37.94 -21.55 -21.89
N GLY A 193 -38.62 -20.45 -22.19
CA GLY A 193 -38.69 -19.80 -23.49
C GLY A 193 -37.43 -19.03 -23.84
N SER A 194 -37.14 -19.13 -25.14
CA SER A 194 -36.06 -18.51 -25.90
C SER A 194 -36.29 -17.03 -26.19
N GLY A 195 -35.17 -16.30 -26.35
CA GLY A 195 -35.05 -15.06 -27.13
C GLY A 195 -33.85 -14.24 -26.64
N GLY A 196 -32.85 -13.84 -27.42
CA GLY A 196 -32.54 -13.96 -28.84
C GLY A 196 -31.14 -13.34 -29.05
N ARG A 197 -30.38 -13.91 -29.99
CA ARG A 197 -29.09 -13.44 -30.55
C ARG A 197 -29.32 -12.28 -31.55
N PRO A 198 -28.33 -11.79 -32.33
CA PRO A 198 -26.92 -11.44 -32.06
C PRO A 198 -26.56 -10.07 -32.73
N ALA A 199 -25.36 -9.52 -32.48
CA ALA A 199 -24.65 -8.77 -33.53
C ALA A 199 -23.14 -8.69 -33.25
N VAL A 200 -22.41 -9.12 -34.27
CA VAL A 200 -20.96 -9.12 -34.47
C VAL A 200 -20.39 -7.72 -34.72
N THR A 201 -19.05 -7.63 -34.63
CA THR A 201 -18.05 -6.86 -35.42
C THR A 201 -17.03 -6.26 -34.42
N GLY A 202 -15.71 -6.33 -34.55
CA GLY A 202 -14.82 -6.82 -35.59
C GLY A 202 -13.38 -6.73 -35.09
N SER A 203 -12.53 -7.54 -35.70
CA SER A 203 -11.09 -7.68 -35.50
C SER A 203 -10.30 -6.42 -35.91
N ALA A 204 -9.22 -6.10 -35.19
CA ALA A 204 -7.97 -5.61 -35.81
C ALA A 204 -6.81 -5.64 -34.79
N VAL A 205 -5.82 -6.49 -35.09
CA VAL A 205 -4.45 -6.48 -34.57
C VAL A 205 -3.59 -5.60 -35.49
N ALA A 206 -2.58 -4.91 -34.94
CA ALA A 206 -1.20 -4.84 -35.46
C ALA A 206 -0.52 -3.43 -35.43
N VAL A 207 0.60 -3.40 -34.70
CA VAL A 207 1.94 -2.93 -35.16
C VAL A 207 2.36 -1.45 -34.98
N VAL A 208 3.53 -1.33 -34.33
CA VAL A 208 4.45 -0.20 -34.11
C VAL A 208 5.42 -0.13 -35.30
N PRO A 209 5.87 1.04 -35.83
CA PRO A 209 7.17 1.60 -35.41
C PRO A 209 7.42 3.12 -35.57
N ALA A 210 8.41 3.59 -34.78
CA ALA A 210 9.49 4.55 -35.06
C ALA A 210 9.23 6.00 -35.56
N ALA A 211 9.81 6.92 -34.77
CA ALA A 211 10.58 8.13 -35.11
C ALA A 211 9.99 9.22 -36.04
N THR A 212 10.10 10.49 -35.61
CA THR A 212 10.87 11.58 -36.27
C THR A 212 10.66 12.92 -35.50
N ASP A 213 11.76 13.59 -35.18
CA ASP A 213 11.87 14.97 -34.68
C ASP A 213 11.79 15.97 -35.86
N PRO A 214 11.23 17.19 -35.70
CA PRO A 214 12.00 18.35 -36.14
C PRO A 214 11.85 19.63 -35.29
N ALA A 215 13.00 20.12 -34.82
CA ALA A 215 13.59 21.46 -35.05
C ALA A 215 12.96 22.77 -34.47
N PRO A 216 13.79 23.80 -34.15
CA PRO A 216 13.47 24.92 -33.25
C PRO A 216 13.02 26.24 -33.94
N SER A 217 12.38 27.11 -33.14
CA SER A 217 11.90 28.46 -33.51
C SER A 217 12.98 29.56 -33.41
N PRO A 218 12.94 30.62 -34.26
CA PRO A 218 13.88 31.76 -34.20
C PRO A 218 13.44 32.88 -33.23
N PRO A 219 14.37 33.74 -32.75
CA PRO A 219 14.06 34.88 -31.90
C PRO A 219 13.66 36.15 -32.68
N GLY A 220 12.85 37.00 -32.04
CA GLY A 220 12.61 38.41 -32.38
C GLY A 220 13.03 39.32 -31.24
#